data_AF-A0A7C3R7K5-F1
#
_entry.id   AF-A0A7C3R7K5-F1
#
_cell.length_a   1.000
_cell.length_b   1.000
_cell.length_c   1.000
_cell.angle_alpha   90.00
_cell.angle_beta   90.00
_cell.angle_gamma   90.00
#
_symmetry.space_group_name_H-M   'P 1'
#
loop_
_entity.id
_entity.type
_entity.pdbx_description
1 polymer ?
#
loop_
_entity_poly.entity_id
_entity_poly.type
_entity_poly.pdbx_seq_one_letter_code
_entity_poly.pdbx_strand_id
1 'polypeptide(L)'
;MVLNPEGLNIDGIETKEPIFGLPAKWVPLEAREIVESKGYTVIDSSGVIATHLTEIIKRYADELLTRQDVQRLLDAIRQDYPAVVDDALSQMTLGEIQRVLQALLRERVPLRDLVSILETASDSARINKDIEIILQKVRERLGRMISRELATPDGVLPVILIEPKTEEKLMSNLFKTDQGTVLSIDPDSWQKLIGKLSVLIDEGIKRGFQPVIVTSSQLRLPLKRLLDRAIPQVSVLSYNEIDNTLNIENIGIISL
;
A
#
# COMPACT_ATOMS: atom_id res chain seq x y z
N MET A 1 24.57 -3.72 -10.17
CA MET A 1 23.36 -3.51 -10.98
C MET A 1 23.09 -2.03 -11.09
N VAL A 2 22.94 -1.53 -12.31
CA VAL A 2 22.54 -0.15 -12.60
C VAL A 2 21.05 -0.14 -12.87
N LEU A 3 20.29 0.71 -12.17
CA LEU A 3 18.86 0.89 -12.39
C LEU A 3 18.61 1.91 -13.51
N ASN A 4 17.60 1.67 -14.35
CA ASN A 4 17.22 2.53 -15.48
C ASN A 4 18.45 2.95 -16.34
N PRO A 5 19.18 1.99 -16.94
CA PRO A 5 20.44 2.26 -17.65
C PRO A 5 20.23 2.95 -19.02
N GLU A 6 19.11 3.63 -19.25
CA GLU A 6 18.83 4.30 -20.52
C GLU A 6 19.90 5.37 -20.79
N GLY A 7 20.48 5.35 -21.99
CA GLY A 7 21.62 6.20 -22.36
C GLY A 7 22.99 5.75 -21.82
N LEU A 8 23.08 4.67 -21.04
CA LEU A 8 24.34 4.16 -20.51
C LEU A 8 25.09 3.30 -21.53
N ASN A 9 26.06 3.89 -22.21
CA ASN A 9 26.95 3.18 -23.13
C ASN A 9 28.14 2.52 -22.40
N ILE A 10 27.86 1.44 -21.66
CA ILE A 10 28.85 0.57 -20.99
C ILE A 10 28.46 -0.89 -21.22
N ASP A 11 29.43 -1.75 -21.48
CA ASP A 11 29.20 -3.20 -21.63
C ASP A 11 28.65 -3.83 -20.35
N GLY A 12 27.69 -4.74 -20.52
CA GLY A 12 27.03 -5.38 -19.40
C GLY A 12 25.85 -6.24 -19.81
N ILE A 13 25.32 -6.99 -18.86
CA ILE A 13 24.21 -7.92 -19.07
C ILE A 13 22.90 -7.21 -18.73
N GLU A 14 22.03 -7.04 -19.72
CA GLU A 14 20.69 -6.49 -19.52
C GLU A 14 19.83 -7.45 -18.69
N THR A 15 19.04 -6.88 -17.79
CA THR A 15 18.17 -7.62 -16.89
C THR A 15 16.99 -6.75 -16.45
N LYS A 16 16.16 -7.29 -15.56
CA LYS A 16 15.12 -6.54 -14.86
C LYS A 16 15.38 -6.59 -13.38
N GLU A 17 15.18 -5.47 -12.71
CA GLU A 17 15.19 -5.40 -11.26
C GLU A 17 14.02 -6.26 -10.71
N PRO A 18 14.23 -7.04 -9.62
CA PRO A 18 13.27 -8.05 -9.16
C PRO A 18 12.01 -7.52 -8.44
N ILE A 19 11.96 -6.28 -7.97
CA ILE A 19 10.86 -5.69 -7.19
C ILE A 19 9.81 -5.03 -8.08
N PHE A 20 10.24 -4.12 -8.95
CA PHE A 20 9.41 -3.29 -9.82
C PHE A 20 9.49 -3.70 -11.29
N GLY A 21 10.40 -4.62 -11.65
CA GLY A 21 10.58 -5.05 -13.04
C GLY A 21 11.25 -3.98 -13.92
N LEU A 22 11.87 -2.97 -13.31
CA LEU A 22 12.52 -1.87 -14.01
C LEU A 22 13.69 -2.39 -14.87
N PRO A 23 13.94 -1.77 -16.05
CA PRO A 23 15.14 -2.06 -16.83
C PRO A 23 16.40 -1.86 -15.98
N ALA A 24 17.28 -2.86 -16.00
CA ALA A 24 18.51 -2.83 -15.22
C ALA A 24 19.67 -3.44 -16.02
N LYS A 25 20.91 -3.14 -15.63
CA LYS A 25 22.12 -3.68 -16.26
C LYS A 25 23.16 -4.12 -15.23
N TRP A 26 23.68 -5.33 -15.37
CA TRP A 26 24.88 -5.76 -14.65
C TRP A 26 26.12 -5.28 -15.40
N VAL A 27 26.89 -4.41 -14.76
CA VAL A 27 28.15 -3.88 -15.28
C VAL A 27 29.32 -4.40 -14.43
N PRO A 28 30.54 -4.47 -14.98
CA PRO A 28 31.75 -4.80 -14.22
C PRO A 28 31.94 -3.85 -13.03
N LEU A 29 32.59 -4.33 -11.96
CA LEU A 29 32.79 -3.55 -10.74
C LEU A 29 33.65 -2.30 -11.01
N GLU A 30 34.59 -2.40 -11.95
CA GLU A 30 35.49 -1.35 -12.39
C GLU A 30 34.74 -0.19 -13.05
N ALA A 31 33.55 -0.45 -13.61
CA ALA A 31 32.73 0.58 -14.22
C ALA A 31 31.93 1.40 -13.19
N ARG A 32 31.93 1.01 -11.90
CA ARG A 32 31.09 1.63 -10.85
C ARG A 32 31.29 3.14 -10.75
N GLU A 33 32.53 3.60 -10.61
CA GLU A 33 32.82 5.03 -10.45
C GLU A 33 32.35 5.85 -11.66
N ILE A 34 32.56 5.32 -12.87
CA ILE A 34 32.13 5.97 -14.12
C ILE A 34 30.60 6.05 -14.18
N VAL A 35 29.90 4.99 -13.78
CA VAL A 35 28.43 4.94 -13.77
C VAL A 35 27.85 5.91 -12.75
N GLU A 36 28.38 5.91 -11.52
CA GLU A 36 27.95 6.82 -10.46
C GLU A 36 28.24 8.28 -10.81
N SER A 37 29.39 8.58 -11.45
CA SER A 37 29.72 9.93 -11.93
C SER A 37 28.75 10.47 -12.99
N LYS A 38 28.05 9.58 -13.70
CA LYS A 38 27.02 9.91 -14.69
C LYS A 38 25.62 10.06 -14.06
N GLY A 39 25.53 9.95 -12.73
CA GLY A 39 24.28 10.13 -11.98
C GLY A 39 23.40 8.88 -11.89
N TYR A 40 23.89 7.72 -12.32
CA TYR A 40 23.13 6.47 -12.21
C TYR A 40 23.29 5.83 -10.83
N THR A 41 22.20 5.25 -10.34
CA THR A 41 22.20 4.48 -9.09
C THR A 41 22.78 3.09 -9.31
N VAL A 42 23.86 2.76 -8.59
CA VAL A 42 24.50 1.44 -8.60
C VAL A 42 24.23 0.71 -7.29
N ILE A 43 23.63 -0.48 -7.40
CA ILE A 43 23.37 -1.38 -6.27
C ILE A 43 24.25 -2.63 -6.44
N ASP A 44 24.94 -3.04 -5.38
CA ASP A 44 25.76 -4.25 -5.39
C ASP A 44 24.89 -5.52 -5.32
N SER A 45 25.48 -6.69 -5.56
CA SER A 45 24.73 -7.96 -5.57
C SER A 45 24.08 -8.27 -4.24
N SER A 46 24.75 -7.98 -3.13
CA SER A 46 24.18 -8.20 -1.80
C SER A 46 23.00 -7.26 -1.52
N GLY A 47 23.11 -5.98 -1.91
CA GLY A 47 22.03 -5.02 -1.83
C GLY A 47 20.81 -5.42 -2.66
N VAL A 48 21.00 -5.96 -3.87
CA VAL A 48 19.88 -6.47 -4.69
C VAL A 48 19.15 -7.61 -3.98
N ILE A 49 19.88 -8.58 -3.43
CA ILE A 49 19.29 -9.71 -2.71
C ILE A 49 18.56 -9.22 -1.45
N ALA A 50 19.18 -8.35 -0.65
CA ALA A 50 18.60 -7.83 0.58
C ALA A 50 17.31 -7.03 0.32
N THR A 51 17.32 -6.18 -0.71
CA THR A 51 16.15 -5.36 -1.05
C THR A 51 15.02 -6.23 -1.58
N HIS A 52 15.34 -7.23 -2.42
CA HIS A 52 14.34 -8.17 -2.93
C HIS A 52 13.72 -9.02 -1.80
N LEU A 53 14.54 -9.55 -0.89
CA LEU A 53 14.05 -10.29 0.27
C LEU A 53 13.16 -9.42 1.17
N THR A 54 13.57 -8.17 1.40
CA THR A 54 12.77 -7.21 2.17
C THR A 54 11.40 -7.00 1.54
N GLU A 55 11.32 -6.86 0.22
CA GLU A 55 10.05 -6.69 -0.48
C GLU A 55 9.18 -7.95 -0.41
N ILE A 56 9.78 -9.15 -0.52
CA ILE A 56 9.05 -10.41 -0.34
C ILE A 56 8.45 -10.46 1.08
N ILE A 57 9.23 -10.15 2.11
CA ILE A 57 8.75 -10.12 3.50
C ILE A 57 7.60 -9.13 3.65
N LYS A 58 7.73 -7.91 3.10
CA LYS A 58 6.66 -6.90 3.15
C LYS A 58 5.39 -7.37 2.45
N ARG A 59 5.52 -8.03 1.29
CA ARG A 59 4.38 -8.55 0.51
C ARG A 59 3.59 -9.62 1.26
N TYR A 60 4.27 -10.46 2.05
CA TYR A 60 3.66 -11.57 2.79
C TYR A 60 3.62 -11.32 4.30
N ALA A 61 3.76 -10.07 4.74
CA ALA A 61 3.85 -9.72 6.16
C ALA A 61 2.59 -10.11 6.95
N ASP A 62 1.42 -10.07 6.32
CA ASP A 62 0.16 -10.50 6.91
C ASP A 62 0.10 -12.02 7.12
N GLU A 63 0.69 -12.80 6.21
CA GLU A 63 0.80 -14.27 6.35
C GLU A 63 1.82 -14.68 7.41
N LEU A 64 2.89 -13.90 7.56
CA LEU A 64 3.93 -14.13 8.56
C LEU A 64 3.49 -13.74 9.98
N LEU A 65 2.49 -12.87 10.13
CA LEU A 65 2.01 -12.42 11.44
C LEU A 65 1.17 -13.50 12.13
N THR A 66 1.79 -14.26 13.03
CA THR A 66 1.10 -15.31 13.78
C THR A 66 0.36 -14.76 14.99
N ARG A 67 -0.54 -15.57 15.55
CA ARG A 67 -1.23 -15.24 16.81
C ARG A 67 -0.27 -15.06 17.99
N GLN A 68 0.84 -15.80 18.00
CA GLN A 68 1.88 -15.68 19.02
C GLN A 68 2.63 -14.36 18.91
N ASP A 69 2.85 -13.86 17.68
CA ASP A 69 3.50 -12.58 17.47
C ASP A 69 2.60 -11.43 17.92
N VAL A 70 1.29 -11.51 17.63
CA VAL A 70 0.32 -10.54 18.16
C VAL A 70 0.32 -10.54 19.69
N GLN A 71 0.33 -11.72 20.33
CA GLN A 71 0.43 -11.81 21.78
C GLN A 71 1.70 -11.12 22.31
N ARG A 72 2.87 -11.37 21.69
CA ARG A 72 4.13 -10.71 22.07
C ARG A 72 4.06 -9.19 21.89
N LEU A 73 3.45 -8.70 20.82
CA LEU A 73 3.25 -7.27 20.58
C LEU A 73 2.37 -6.64 21.68
N LEU A 74 1.26 -7.30 22.03
CA LEU A 74 0.37 -6.82 23.09
C LEU A 74 1.07 -6.86 24.46
N ASP A 75 1.83 -7.91 24.77
CA ASP A 75 2.57 -8.02 26.03
C ASP A 75 3.66 -6.94 26.15
N ALA A 76 4.33 -6.60 25.05
CA ALA A 76 5.30 -5.49 25.02
C ALA A 76 4.61 -4.14 25.26
N ILE A 77 3.51 -3.85 24.55
CA ILE A 77 2.75 -2.59 24.73
C ILE A 77 2.15 -2.49 26.14
N ARG A 78 1.69 -3.60 26.71
CA ARG A 78 1.08 -3.66 28.05
C ARG A 78 2.03 -3.20 29.16
N GLN A 79 3.36 -3.28 28.96
CA GLN A 79 4.33 -2.80 29.95
C GLN A 79 4.18 -1.31 30.23
N ASP A 80 3.92 -0.52 29.18
CA ASP A 80 3.78 0.94 29.27
C ASP A 80 2.31 1.41 29.23
N TYR A 81 1.45 0.68 28.49
CA TYR A 81 0.05 1.04 28.23
C TYR A 81 -0.93 -0.08 28.60
N PRO A 82 -0.96 -0.56 29.86
CA PRO A 82 -1.82 -1.69 30.25
C PRO A 82 -3.30 -1.41 30.04
N ALA A 83 -3.76 -0.19 30.32
CA ALA A 83 -5.16 0.21 30.14
C ALA A 83 -5.63 0.06 28.68
N VAL A 84 -4.79 0.39 27.71
CA VAL A 84 -5.12 0.29 26.26
C VAL A 84 -5.26 -1.17 25.85
N VAL A 85 -4.32 -2.01 26.28
CA VAL A 85 -4.32 -3.45 25.94
C VAL A 85 -5.50 -4.17 26.59
N ASP A 86 -5.76 -3.88 27.87
CA ASP A 86 -6.85 -4.51 28.60
C ASP A 86 -8.21 -4.06 28.06
N ASP A 87 -8.34 -2.78 27.68
CA ASP A 87 -9.55 -2.29 27.04
C ASP A 87 -9.80 -2.95 25.67
N ALA A 88 -8.77 -3.03 24.82
CA ALA A 88 -8.87 -3.69 23.52
C ALA A 88 -9.28 -5.15 23.65
N LEU A 89 -8.69 -5.90 24.59
CA LEU A 89 -9.03 -7.30 24.85
C LEU A 89 -10.42 -7.48 25.48
N SER A 90 -10.97 -6.45 26.12
CA SER A 90 -12.37 -6.47 26.60
C SER A 90 -13.37 -6.37 25.45
N GLN A 91 -13.00 -5.74 24.34
CA GLN A 91 -13.88 -5.48 23.19
C GLN A 91 -13.68 -6.46 22.03
N MET A 92 -12.47 -7.00 21.89
CA MET A 92 -12.03 -7.81 20.77
C MET A 92 -11.22 -9.01 21.25
N THR A 93 -11.42 -10.15 20.60
CA THR A 93 -10.58 -11.33 20.77
C THR A 93 -9.19 -11.09 20.17
N LEU A 94 -8.19 -11.84 20.65
CA LEU A 94 -6.84 -11.83 20.06
C LEU A 94 -6.86 -12.13 18.55
N GLY A 95 -7.80 -12.97 18.08
CA GLY A 95 -7.98 -13.27 16.66
C GLY A 95 -8.57 -12.12 15.86
N GLU A 96 -9.44 -11.30 16.45
CA GLU A 96 -9.96 -10.09 15.80
C GLU A 96 -8.88 -9.02 15.68
N ILE A 97 -8.11 -8.80 16.75
CA ILE A 97 -6.94 -7.91 16.71
C ILE A 97 -5.97 -8.38 15.62
N GLN A 98 -5.64 -9.68 15.58
CA GLN A 98 -4.79 -10.25 14.53
C GLN A 98 -5.34 -9.94 13.13
N ARG A 99 -6.64 -10.12 12.89
CA ARG A 99 -7.25 -9.83 11.57
C ARG A 99 -7.12 -8.36 11.19
N VAL A 100 -7.29 -7.42 12.12
CA VAL A 100 -7.08 -5.99 11.86
C VAL A 100 -5.62 -5.71 11.50
N LEU A 101 -4.66 -6.22 12.29
CA LEU A 101 -3.24 -6.01 12.04
C LEU A 101 -2.78 -6.65 10.71
N GLN A 102 -3.28 -7.85 10.39
CA GLN A 102 -3.02 -8.51 9.10
C GLN A 102 -3.57 -7.69 7.93
N ALA A 103 -4.79 -7.15 8.06
CA ALA A 103 -5.37 -6.32 7.00
C ALA A 103 -4.58 -5.02 6.77
N LEU A 104 -4.07 -4.39 7.84
CA LEU A 104 -3.15 -3.25 7.73
C LEU A 104 -1.85 -3.65 6.99
N LEU A 105 -1.22 -4.77 7.38
CA LEU A 105 0.02 -5.25 6.76
C LEU A 105 -0.15 -5.64 5.30
N ARG A 106 -1.27 -6.26 4.93
CA ARG A 106 -1.60 -6.60 3.53
C ARG A 106 -1.64 -5.37 2.63
N GLU A 107 -2.03 -4.24 3.19
CA GLU A 107 -2.04 -2.93 2.53
C GLU A 107 -0.77 -2.11 2.81
N ARG A 108 0.29 -2.76 3.31
CA ARG A 108 1.61 -2.19 3.63
C ARG A 108 1.57 -1.05 4.64
N VAL A 109 0.56 -1.00 5.50
CA VAL A 109 0.45 -0.01 6.57
C VAL A 109 1.34 -0.43 7.75
N PRO A 110 2.32 0.39 8.17
CA PRO A 110 3.17 0.06 9.31
C PRO A 110 2.40 -0.04 10.62
N LEU A 111 2.74 -1.03 11.45
CA LEU A 111 2.19 -1.21 12.81
C LEU A 111 3.00 -0.47 13.88
N ARG A 112 3.64 0.65 13.53
CA ARG A 112 4.53 1.38 14.47
C ARG A 112 3.76 2.05 15.61
N ASP A 113 2.53 2.48 15.35
CA ASP A 113 1.66 3.13 16.33
C ASP A 113 0.55 2.17 16.79
N LEU A 114 0.97 1.11 17.51
CA LEU A 114 0.04 0.10 18.03
C LEU A 114 -0.95 0.69 19.03
N VAL A 115 -0.57 1.73 19.78
CA VAL A 115 -1.47 2.38 20.75
C VAL A 115 -2.66 3.00 20.02
N SER A 116 -2.42 3.87 19.03
CA SER A 116 -3.52 4.48 18.25
C SER A 116 -4.36 3.42 17.52
N ILE A 117 -3.72 2.34 17.04
CA ILE A 117 -4.43 1.22 16.39
C ILE A 117 -5.40 0.56 17.38
N LEU A 118 -4.93 0.21 18.58
CA LEU A 118 -5.73 -0.51 19.57
C LEU A 118 -6.86 0.35 20.14
N GLU A 119 -6.58 1.62 20.47
CA GLU A 119 -7.62 2.56 20.95
C GLU A 119 -8.72 2.76 19.91
N THR A 120 -8.34 3.03 18.65
CA THR A 120 -9.33 3.25 17.59
C THR A 120 -10.11 1.98 17.28
N ALA A 121 -9.43 0.83 17.32
CA ALA A 121 -10.07 -0.46 17.08
C ALA A 121 -11.07 -0.81 18.20
N SER A 122 -10.70 -0.61 19.48
CA SER A 122 -11.57 -0.91 20.62
C SER A 122 -12.80 0.00 20.66
N ASP A 123 -12.62 1.31 20.42
CA ASP A 123 -13.72 2.28 20.34
C ASP A 123 -14.68 1.95 19.19
N SER A 124 -14.15 1.63 18.02
CA SER A 124 -14.99 1.21 16.89
C SER A 124 -15.70 -0.12 17.18
N ALA A 125 -15.03 -1.07 17.85
CA ALA A 125 -15.58 -2.38 18.19
C ALA A 125 -16.71 -2.33 19.24
N ARG A 126 -16.81 -1.26 20.04
CA ARG A 126 -17.97 -1.03 20.93
C ARG A 126 -19.24 -0.71 20.15
N ILE A 127 -19.10 -0.02 19.03
CA ILE A 127 -20.21 0.45 18.20
C ILE A 127 -20.58 -0.60 17.14
N ASN A 128 -19.59 -1.24 16.53
CA ASN A 128 -19.78 -2.17 15.44
C ASN A 128 -18.74 -3.30 15.47
N LYS A 129 -19.19 -4.56 15.42
CA LYS A 129 -18.31 -5.74 15.42
C LYS A 129 -17.76 -6.13 14.04
N ASP A 130 -18.17 -5.43 12.99
CA ASP A 130 -17.65 -5.63 11.63
C ASP A 130 -16.19 -5.15 11.52
N ILE A 131 -15.29 -6.10 11.25
CA ILE A 131 -13.85 -5.86 11.12
C ILE A 131 -13.52 -4.92 9.96
N GLU A 132 -14.31 -4.90 8.88
CA GLU A 132 -14.06 -3.99 7.76
C GLU A 132 -14.28 -2.53 8.18
N ILE A 133 -15.31 -2.29 8.98
CA ILE A 133 -15.63 -0.96 9.52
C ILE A 133 -14.57 -0.53 10.53
N ILE A 134 -14.17 -1.44 11.43
CA ILE A 134 -13.10 -1.19 12.39
C ILE A 134 -11.79 -0.85 11.66
N LEU A 135 -11.41 -1.65 10.66
CA LEU A 135 -10.21 -1.42 9.85
C LEU A 135 -10.23 -0.05 9.18
N GLN A 136 -11.37 0.35 8.62
CA GLN A 136 -11.53 1.65 8.00
C GLN A 136 -11.28 2.78 9.00
N LYS A 137 -11.83 2.69 10.22
CA LYS A 137 -11.60 3.69 11.28
C LYS A 137 -10.15 3.76 11.72
N VAL A 138 -9.51 2.60 11.87
CA VAL A 138 -8.07 2.54 12.19
C VAL A 138 -7.24 3.21 11.08
N ARG A 139 -7.55 2.94 9.81
CA ARG A 139 -6.84 3.58 8.69
C ARG A 139 -7.09 5.09 8.62
N GLU A 140 -8.32 5.55 8.84
CA GLU A 140 -8.63 6.99 8.94
C GLU A 140 -7.79 7.65 10.03
N ARG A 141 -7.67 7.01 11.21
CA ARG A 141 -6.80 7.50 12.30
C ARG A 141 -5.33 7.56 11.88
N LEU A 142 -4.85 6.57 11.14
CA LEU A 142 -3.48 6.48 10.64
C LEU A 142 -3.25 7.27 9.33
N GLY A 143 -4.26 7.95 8.79
CA GLY A 143 -4.22 8.56 7.46
C GLY A 143 -3.00 9.45 7.23
N ARG A 144 -2.66 10.25 8.23
CA ARG A 144 -1.45 11.09 8.20
C ARG A 144 -0.16 10.29 7.97
N MET A 145 -0.01 9.15 8.62
CA MET A 145 1.16 8.29 8.44
C MET A 145 1.11 7.60 7.08
N ILE A 146 -0.06 7.04 6.72
CA ILE A 146 -0.26 6.30 5.46
C ILE A 146 0.04 7.18 4.25
N SER A 147 -0.57 8.37 4.17
CA SER A 147 -0.41 9.28 3.04
C SER A 147 1.00 9.84 2.93
N ARG A 148 1.72 10.04 4.05
CA ARG A 148 3.13 10.49 4.04
C ARG A 148 4.10 9.42 3.57
N GLU A 149 3.88 8.16 3.94
CA GLU A 149 4.71 7.03 3.44
C GLU A 149 4.54 6.83 1.92
N LEU A 150 3.44 7.33 1.34
CA LEU A 150 3.14 7.28 -0.08
C LEU A 150 3.48 8.59 -0.83
N ALA A 151 3.81 9.65 -0.09
CA ALA A 151 4.24 10.90 -0.68
C ALA A 151 5.70 10.84 -1.12
N THR A 152 6.04 11.64 -2.12
CA THR A 152 7.43 11.90 -2.51
C THR A 152 8.19 12.60 -1.38
N PRO A 153 9.54 12.57 -1.38
CA PRO A 153 10.36 13.28 -0.39
C PRO A 153 10.05 14.78 -0.26
N ASP A 154 9.55 15.41 -1.33
CA ASP A 154 9.18 16.82 -1.37
C ASP A 154 7.76 17.10 -0.81
N GLY A 155 7.09 16.10 -0.25
CA GLY A 155 5.75 16.22 0.33
C GLY A 155 4.62 16.30 -0.70
N VAL A 156 4.87 15.82 -1.93
CA VAL A 156 3.86 15.72 -2.99
C VAL A 156 3.30 14.30 -3.04
N LEU A 157 1.98 14.16 -2.99
CA LEU A 157 1.26 12.90 -3.15
C LEU A 157 0.75 12.79 -4.60
N PRO A 158 1.33 11.90 -5.44
CA PRO A 158 0.86 11.68 -6.80
C PRO A 158 -0.41 10.82 -6.79
N VAL A 159 -1.54 11.41 -7.19
CA VAL A 159 -2.86 10.77 -7.12
C VAL A 159 -3.43 10.47 -8.51
N ILE A 160 -4.11 9.34 -8.63
CA ILE A 160 -5.04 9.03 -9.70
C ILE A 160 -6.45 9.17 -9.11
N LEU A 161 -7.25 10.05 -9.70
CA LEU A 161 -8.62 10.29 -9.25
C LEU A 161 -9.61 9.45 -10.07
N ILE A 162 -10.75 9.15 -9.48
CA ILE A 162 -11.89 8.54 -10.17
C ILE A 162 -12.92 9.63 -10.43
N GLU A 163 -13.42 9.72 -11.67
CA GLU A 163 -14.47 10.66 -12.01
C GLU A 163 -15.73 10.39 -11.17
N PRO A 164 -16.42 11.41 -10.63
CA PRO A 164 -17.59 11.22 -9.75
C PRO A 164 -18.66 10.28 -10.31
N LYS A 165 -18.99 10.38 -11.61
CA LYS A 165 -19.96 9.49 -12.27
C LYS A 165 -19.50 8.04 -12.30
N THR A 166 -18.20 7.82 -12.49
CA THR A 166 -17.58 6.50 -12.49
C THR A 166 -17.58 5.94 -11.07
N GLU A 167 -17.25 6.76 -10.08
CA GLU A 167 -17.31 6.40 -8.67
C GLU A 167 -18.73 6.03 -8.23
N GLU A 168 -19.74 6.81 -8.61
CA GLU A 168 -21.17 6.50 -8.38
C GLU A 168 -21.57 5.15 -8.99
N LYS A 169 -21.18 4.89 -10.25
CA LYS A 169 -21.45 3.62 -10.93
C LYS A 169 -20.80 2.44 -10.20
N LEU A 170 -19.56 2.58 -9.75
CA LEU A 170 -18.86 1.54 -8.99
C LEU A 170 -19.53 1.31 -7.63
N MET A 171 -19.93 2.39 -6.94
CA MET A 171 -20.66 2.29 -5.67
C MET A 171 -22.01 1.59 -5.82
N SER A 172 -22.76 1.84 -6.91
CA SER A 172 -24.03 1.15 -7.16
C SER A 172 -23.89 -0.36 -7.39
N ASN A 173 -22.68 -0.82 -7.71
CA ASN A 173 -22.36 -2.23 -7.91
C ASN A 173 -21.71 -2.90 -6.68
N LEU A 174 -21.73 -2.22 -5.52
CA LEU A 174 -21.35 -2.81 -4.26
C LEU A 174 -22.51 -3.65 -3.72
N PHE A 175 -22.22 -4.89 -3.33
CA PHE A 175 -23.17 -5.72 -2.58
C PHE A 175 -22.51 -6.36 -1.37
N LYS A 176 -23.31 -6.52 -0.32
CA LYS A 176 -22.90 -7.21 0.88
C LYS A 176 -23.02 -8.72 0.67
N THR A 177 -21.99 -9.43 1.06
CA THR A 177 -21.95 -10.89 1.16
C THR A 177 -21.65 -11.29 2.60
N ASP A 178 -21.79 -12.57 2.92
CA ASP A 178 -21.37 -13.11 4.23
C ASP A 178 -19.86 -12.92 4.50
N GLN A 179 -19.07 -12.71 3.44
CA GLN A 179 -17.62 -12.50 3.51
C GLN A 179 -17.22 -11.02 3.47
N GLY A 180 -18.19 -10.09 3.51
CA GLY A 180 -17.97 -8.65 3.47
C GLY A 180 -18.48 -8.00 2.19
N THR A 181 -18.09 -6.74 1.98
CA THR A 181 -18.54 -5.96 0.82
C THR A 181 -17.71 -6.28 -0.41
N VAL A 182 -18.37 -6.61 -1.53
CA VAL A 182 -17.74 -6.97 -2.80
C VAL A 182 -18.17 -5.99 -3.89
N LEU A 183 -17.21 -5.60 -4.73
CA LEU A 183 -17.44 -4.83 -5.94
C LEU A 183 -17.57 -5.77 -7.13
N SER A 184 -18.70 -5.72 -7.83
CA SER A 184 -18.86 -6.39 -9.12
C SER A 184 -18.76 -5.39 -10.26
N ILE A 185 -18.09 -5.81 -11.31
CA ILE A 185 -17.87 -5.02 -12.51
C ILE A 185 -17.98 -5.94 -13.71
N ASP A 186 -18.62 -5.48 -14.77
CA ASP A 186 -18.69 -6.23 -16.01
C ASP A 186 -17.29 -6.32 -16.67
N PRO A 187 -17.00 -7.37 -17.46
CA PRO A 187 -15.67 -7.56 -18.06
C PRO A 187 -15.17 -6.39 -18.90
N ASP A 188 -16.06 -5.72 -19.64
CA ASP A 188 -15.69 -4.59 -20.52
C ASP A 188 -15.26 -3.38 -19.70
N SER A 189 -16.04 -3.03 -18.67
CA SER A 189 -15.69 -1.95 -17.73
C SER A 189 -14.40 -2.29 -16.96
N TRP A 190 -14.20 -3.55 -16.57
CA TRP A 190 -12.96 -3.99 -15.91
C TRP A 190 -11.73 -3.84 -16.79
N GLN A 191 -11.80 -4.28 -18.05
CA GLN A 191 -10.68 -4.16 -18.98
C GLN A 191 -10.33 -2.70 -19.27
N LYS A 192 -11.34 -1.83 -19.41
CA LYS A 192 -11.14 -0.39 -19.57
C LYS A 192 -10.49 0.23 -18.33
N LEU A 193 -10.96 -0.13 -17.13
CA LEU A 193 -10.42 0.36 -15.85
C LEU A 193 -8.94 0.00 -15.73
N ILE A 194 -8.60 -1.28 -15.89
CA ILE A 194 -7.22 -1.76 -15.78
C ILE A 194 -6.33 -1.16 -16.86
N GLY A 195 -6.79 -1.09 -18.12
CA GLY A 195 -6.01 -0.49 -19.20
C GLY A 195 -5.63 0.95 -18.92
N LYS A 196 -6.59 1.77 -18.45
CA LYS A 196 -6.32 3.17 -18.08
C LYS A 196 -5.42 3.30 -16.86
N LEU A 197 -5.65 2.50 -15.82
CA LEU A 197 -4.83 2.51 -14.60
C LEU A 197 -3.38 2.12 -14.88
N SER A 198 -3.15 1.07 -15.66
CA SER A 198 -1.79 0.63 -16.00
C SER A 198 -0.99 1.71 -16.71
N VAL A 199 -1.60 2.46 -17.63
CA VAL A 199 -0.93 3.57 -18.33
C VAL A 199 -0.49 4.65 -17.34
N LEU A 200 -1.39 5.12 -16.47
CA LEU A 200 -1.07 6.16 -15.50
C LEU A 200 -0.04 5.71 -14.45
N ILE A 201 -0.11 4.44 -14.04
CA ILE A 201 0.86 3.85 -13.10
C ILE A 201 2.24 3.77 -13.75
N ASP A 202 2.33 3.29 -15.00
CA ASP A 202 3.59 3.21 -15.74
C ASP A 202 4.21 4.60 -15.99
N GLU A 203 3.38 5.61 -16.27
CA GLU A 203 3.83 7.00 -16.37
C GLU A 203 4.44 7.51 -15.06
N GLY A 204 3.79 7.23 -13.92
CA GLY A 204 4.35 7.57 -12.62
C GLY A 204 5.67 6.87 -12.35
N ILE A 205 5.74 5.55 -12.60
CA ILE A 205 6.94 4.74 -12.37
C ILE A 205 8.12 5.28 -13.20
N LYS A 206 7.88 5.65 -14.46
CA LYS A 206 8.90 6.29 -15.32
C LYS A 206 9.39 7.63 -14.77
N ARG A 207 8.52 8.38 -14.10
CA ARG A 207 8.86 9.63 -13.40
C ARG A 207 9.50 9.41 -12.03
N GLY A 208 9.67 8.17 -11.60
CA GLY A 208 10.37 7.81 -10.36
C GLY A 208 9.49 7.77 -9.12
N PHE A 209 8.16 7.76 -9.26
CA PHE A 209 7.24 7.65 -8.13
C PHE A 209 6.11 6.66 -8.42
N GLN A 210 5.41 6.20 -7.39
CA GLN A 210 4.29 5.29 -7.56
C GLN A 210 2.97 6.02 -7.27
N PRO A 211 2.08 6.22 -8.27
CA PRO A 211 0.80 6.88 -8.03
C PRO A 211 -0.11 6.09 -7.10
N VAL A 212 -0.94 6.81 -6.34
CA VAL A 212 -1.97 6.24 -5.47
C VAL A 212 -3.36 6.52 -6.03
N ILE A 213 -4.25 5.54 -5.98
CA ILE A 213 -5.66 5.76 -6.37
C ILE A 213 -6.39 6.35 -5.17
N VAL A 214 -7.16 7.42 -5.40
CA VAL A 214 -7.98 8.04 -4.35
C VAL A 214 -9.46 7.86 -4.66
N THR A 215 -10.23 7.46 -3.66
CA THR A 215 -11.66 7.19 -3.78
C THR A 215 -12.39 7.45 -2.45
N SER A 216 -13.70 7.29 -2.45
CA SER A 216 -14.56 7.36 -1.28
C SER A 216 -14.27 6.22 -0.31
N SER A 217 -14.53 6.52 0.96
CA SER A 217 -14.32 5.62 2.09
C SER A 217 -15.04 4.26 1.91
N GLN A 218 -16.21 4.24 1.28
CA GLN A 218 -17.01 3.03 1.04
C GLN A 218 -16.45 2.16 -0.10
N LEU A 219 -15.88 2.79 -1.14
CA LEU A 219 -15.38 2.08 -2.32
C LEU A 219 -13.93 1.59 -2.14
N ARG A 220 -13.16 2.21 -1.25
CA ARG A 220 -11.71 1.97 -1.07
C ARG A 220 -11.32 0.50 -0.91
N LEU A 221 -11.88 -0.21 0.09
CA LEU A 221 -11.53 -1.61 0.34
C LEU A 221 -12.02 -2.56 -0.76
N PRO A 222 -13.29 -2.50 -1.22
CA PRO A 222 -13.75 -3.30 -2.35
C PRO A 222 -12.92 -3.09 -3.62
N LEU A 223 -12.57 -1.83 -3.93
CA LEU A 223 -11.74 -1.49 -5.07
C LEU A 223 -10.31 -2.04 -4.92
N LYS A 224 -9.69 -1.89 -3.74
CA LYS A 224 -8.36 -2.46 -3.46
C LYS A 224 -8.34 -3.97 -3.67
N ARG A 225 -9.30 -4.70 -3.11
CA ARG A 225 -9.42 -6.17 -3.28
C ARG A 225 -9.58 -6.58 -4.74
N LEU A 226 -10.37 -5.82 -5.50
CA LEU A 226 -10.56 -6.08 -6.93
C LEU A 226 -9.23 -5.85 -7.70
N LEU A 227 -8.55 -4.74 -7.42
CA LEU A 227 -7.29 -4.37 -8.06
C LEU A 227 -6.13 -5.29 -7.68
N ASP A 228 -6.12 -5.88 -6.49
CA ASP A 228 -5.06 -6.80 -6.04
C ASP A 228 -4.85 -8.00 -6.97
N ARG A 229 -5.88 -8.38 -7.73
CA ARG A 229 -5.84 -9.49 -8.70
C ARG A 229 -5.04 -9.16 -9.96
N ALA A 230 -4.90 -7.87 -10.29
CA ALA A 230 -4.27 -7.41 -11.53
C ALA A 230 -3.04 -6.52 -11.28
N ILE A 231 -3.08 -5.67 -10.25
CA ILE A 231 -2.05 -4.66 -9.94
C ILE A 231 -1.80 -4.64 -8.41
N PRO A 232 -1.26 -5.72 -7.81
CA PRO A 232 -1.13 -5.86 -6.35
C PRO A 232 -0.30 -4.76 -5.68
N GLN A 233 0.61 -4.13 -6.41
CA GLN A 233 1.45 -3.05 -5.92
C GLN A 233 0.68 -1.74 -5.72
N VAL A 234 -0.48 -1.53 -6.37
CA VAL A 234 -1.16 -0.23 -6.31
C VAL A 234 -1.74 0.04 -4.93
N SER A 235 -1.54 1.27 -4.45
CA SER A 235 -2.15 1.73 -3.20
C SER A 235 -3.47 2.42 -3.49
N VAL A 236 -4.47 2.17 -2.64
CA VAL A 236 -5.80 2.80 -2.75
C VAL A 236 -6.12 3.47 -1.42
N LEU A 237 -6.27 4.79 -1.45
CA LEU A 237 -6.57 5.62 -0.29
C LEU A 237 -8.01 6.13 -0.34
N SER A 238 -8.60 6.28 0.85
CA SER A 238 -9.82 7.09 0.95
C SER A 238 -9.48 8.58 1.03
N TYR A 239 -10.41 9.46 0.65
CA TYR A 239 -10.24 10.90 0.86
C TYR A 239 -9.93 11.26 2.34
N ASN A 240 -10.46 10.48 3.29
CA ASN A 240 -10.26 10.68 4.72
C ASN A 240 -8.86 10.24 5.22
N GLU A 241 -8.11 9.51 4.41
CA GLU A 241 -6.76 9.05 4.74
C GLU A 241 -5.67 10.03 4.29
N ILE A 242 -6.03 11.13 3.61
CA ILE A 242 -5.07 12.09 3.08
C ILE A 242 -4.74 13.15 4.12
N ASP A 243 -3.45 13.33 4.43
CA ASP A 243 -2.97 14.46 5.22
C ASP A 243 -3.19 15.78 4.46
N ASN A 244 -4.00 16.68 5.04
CA ASN A 244 -4.29 18.00 4.48
C ASN A 244 -3.05 18.90 4.29
N THR A 245 -1.90 18.52 4.85
CA THR A 245 -0.63 19.25 4.66
C THR A 245 0.16 18.82 3.42
N LEU A 246 -0.24 17.73 2.76
CA LEU A 246 0.42 17.25 1.54
C LEU A 246 -0.06 18.03 0.31
N ASN A 247 0.87 18.26 -0.62
CA ASN A 247 0.51 18.80 -1.93
C ASN A 247 0.03 17.66 -2.83
N ILE A 248 -1.15 17.81 -3.42
CA ILE A 248 -1.72 16.79 -4.31
C ILE A 248 -1.28 17.07 -5.74
N GLU A 249 -0.63 16.09 -6.37
CA GLU A 249 -0.35 16.13 -7.81
C GLU A 249 -1.29 15.15 -8.53
N ASN A 250 -2.13 15.65 -9.41
CA ASN A 250 -3.03 14.81 -10.19
C ASN A 250 -2.29 14.23 -11.41
N ILE A 251 -2.09 12.91 -11.40
CA ILE A 251 -1.47 12.16 -12.51
C ILE A 251 -2.50 11.87 -13.61
N GLY A 252 -3.77 11.72 -13.24
CA GLY A 252 -4.84 11.49 -14.20
C GLY A 252 -6.18 11.18 -13.54
N ILE A 253 -7.22 11.23 -14.37
CA ILE A 253 -8.60 10.94 -13.96
C ILE A 253 -9.10 9.72 -14.73
N ILE A 254 -9.65 8.75 -14.01
CA ILE A 254 -10.27 7.56 -14.58
C ILE A 254 -11.77 7.79 -14.78
N SER A 255 -12.22 7.58 -16.01
CA SER A 255 -13.63 7.57 -16.42
C SER A 255 -14.00 6.26 -17.13
N LEU A 256 -15.21 5.73 -16.94
CA LEU A 256 -15.70 4.49 -17.57
C LEU A 256 -16.87 4.69 -18.53
#